data_AF-A0A383BN75-F1
#
_entry.id   AF-A0A383BN75-F1
#
_cell.length_a   1.000
_cell.length_b   1.000
_cell.length_c   1.000
_cell.angle_alpha   90.00
_cell.angle_beta   90.00
_cell.angle_gamma   90.00
#
_symmetry.space_group_name_H-M   'P 1'
#
loop_
_entity.id
_entity.type
_entity.pdbx_description
1 polymer ?
#
loop_
_entity_poly.entity_id
_entity_poly.type
_entity_poly.pdbx_seq_one_letter_code
_entity_poly.pdbx_strand_id
1 'polypeptide(L)'
;VKGQPDNKRFTIQTMNRAQTELNLFLIDRKTGKNLGQVLKETDEGWVNINDDLYFLESGYFLWQSERDGYAHLYRFREDGQLVNQVTKGSWALRSSGGPFWLRRSVVNIDEEYGQVYFTALEKSSVERHLYRIDFDGSGMERITIEEGIHKIGFSPDGQYYLNNYSNSSTLPALTLHKKDGTKLHTIAKPRPELLKGMNLQTPELFTISTSDGFQMPAQILKPGNFDPDKSYPLIFHIYGGPSAP
;
A
#
# COMPACT_ATOMS: atom_id res chain seq x y z
N VAL A 1 8.16 -3.92 17.38
CA VAL A 1 9.34 -3.25 17.99
C VAL A 1 10.20 -2.69 16.88
N LYS A 2 10.67 -1.43 16.98
CA LYS A 2 11.51 -0.80 15.95
C LYS A 2 12.65 -0.02 16.60
N GLY A 3 13.90 -0.30 16.22
CA GLY A 3 15.06 0.48 16.68
C GLY A 3 15.10 1.87 16.05
N GLN A 4 15.66 2.84 16.77
CA GLN A 4 16.00 4.15 16.20
C GLN A 4 17.40 4.13 15.56
N PRO A 5 17.72 5.07 14.65
CA PRO A 5 19.00 5.12 13.96
C PRO A 5 20.19 5.29 14.91
N ASP A 6 19.98 6.02 16.02
CA ASP A 6 20.99 6.24 17.07
C ASP A 6 21.40 4.96 17.82
N ASN A 7 20.67 3.85 17.64
CA ASN A 7 20.89 2.55 18.28
C ASN A 7 20.83 2.57 19.83
N LYS A 8 20.38 3.67 20.44
CA LYS A 8 20.22 3.88 21.89
C LYS A 8 18.78 3.70 22.33
N ARG A 9 17.83 3.89 21.42
CA ARG A 9 16.39 3.81 21.72
C ARG A 9 15.68 2.86 20.76
N PHE A 10 14.57 2.31 21.22
CA PHE A 10 13.66 1.53 20.37
C PHE A 10 12.22 1.81 20.78
N THR A 11 11.27 1.50 19.89
CA THR A 11 9.85 1.66 20.18
C THR A 11 9.13 0.34 20.34
N ILE A 12 8.11 0.35 21.19
CA ILE A 12 7.15 -0.73 21.39
C ILE A 12 5.76 -0.21 21.03
N GLN A 13 5.05 -0.97 20.21
CA GLN A 13 3.62 -0.76 19.99
C GLN A 13 2.84 -1.63 20.99
N THR A 14 1.82 -1.05 21.61
CA THR A 14 0.87 -1.76 22.46
C THR A 14 -0.55 -1.43 22.00
N MET A 15 -1.48 -2.35 22.25
CA MET A 15 -2.87 -2.17 21.87
C MET A 15 -3.77 -2.63 23.02
N ASN A 16 -4.85 -1.89 23.26
CA ASN A 16 -5.86 -2.33 24.23
C ASN A 16 -6.58 -3.59 23.71
N ARG A 17 -7.23 -4.35 24.60
CA ARG A 17 -7.89 -5.61 24.22
C ARG A 17 -9.00 -5.43 23.18
N ALA A 18 -9.67 -4.28 23.20
CA ALA A 18 -10.71 -3.93 22.25
C ALA A 18 -10.17 -3.56 20.86
N GLN A 19 -8.86 -3.34 20.72
CA GLN A 19 -8.20 -2.92 19.49
C GLN A 19 -8.64 -1.54 18.97
N THR A 20 -9.14 -0.69 19.86
CA THR A 20 -9.58 0.68 19.55
C THR A 20 -8.54 1.73 19.92
N GLU A 21 -7.46 1.33 20.61
CA GLU A 21 -6.37 2.22 21.00
C GLU A 21 -5.02 1.54 20.77
N LEU A 22 -4.15 2.18 20.00
CA LEU A 22 -2.75 1.79 19.81
C LEU A 22 -1.84 2.89 20.34
N ASN A 23 -0.86 2.49 21.16
CA ASN A 23 0.13 3.40 21.73
C ASN A 23 1.53 3.01 21.27
N LEU A 24 2.34 4.02 20.88
CA LEU A 24 3.76 3.86 20.58
C LEU A 24 4.59 4.46 21.73
N PHE A 25 5.37 3.61 22.40
CA PHE A 25 6.26 4.03 23.49
C PHE A 25 7.71 4.01 23.04
N LEU A 26 8.48 4.99 23.50
CA LEU A 26 9.93 5.05 23.32
C LEU A 26 10.63 4.46 24.53
N ILE A 27 11.56 3.54 24.31
CA ILE A 27 12.25 2.79 25.35
C ILE A 27 13.75 3.01 25.22
N ASP A 28 14.40 3.28 26.35
CA ASP A 28 15.86 3.27 26.43
C ASP A 28 16.37 1.84 26.31
N ARG A 29 17.24 1.59 25.32
CA ARG A 29 17.69 0.24 25.00
C ARG A 29 18.52 -0.41 26.10
N LYS A 30 19.33 0.39 26.82
CA LYS A 30 20.29 -0.14 27.80
C LYS A 30 19.62 -0.46 29.13
N THR A 31 18.70 0.40 29.57
CA THR A 31 18.05 0.34 30.89
C THR A 31 16.67 -0.28 30.85
N GLY A 32 16.02 -0.36 29.68
CA GLY A 32 14.63 -0.77 29.56
C GLY A 32 13.63 0.27 30.07
N LYS A 33 14.09 1.48 30.43
CA LYS A 33 13.23 2.55 30.92
C LYS A 33 12.29 3.02 29.82
N ASN A 34 11.00 3.08 30.13
CA ASN A 34 10.03 3.79 29.28
C ASN A 34 10.31 5.31 29.35
N LEU A 35 10.65 5.89 28.22
CA LEU A 35 10.96 7.31 28.06
C LEU A 35 9.71 8.15 27.75
N GLY A 36 8.57 7.51 27.48
CA GLY A 36 7.30 8.17 27.26
C GLY A 36 6.55 7.62 26.04
N GLN A 37 5.28 8.02 25.96
CA GLN A 37 4.45 7.78 24.80
C GLN A 37 4.71 8.85 23.74
N VAL A 38 5.01 8.44 22.52
CA VAL A 38 5.28 9.34 21.38
C VAL A 38 4.17 9.32 20.33
N LEU A 39 3.23 8.38 20.41
CA LEU A 39 2.07 8.35 19.53
C LEU A 39 0.89 7.66 20.21
N LYS A 40 -0.31 8.15 19.88
CA LYS A 40 -1.59 7.50 20.16
C LYS A 40 -2.41 7.46 18.88
N GLU A 41 -2.97 6.30 18.57
CA GLU A 41 -4.02 6.11 17.56
C GLU A 41 -5.28 5.63 18.25
N THR A 42 -6.43 6.14 17.81
CA THR A 42 -7.75 5.75 18.31
C THR A 42 -8.74 5.65 17.17
N ASP A 43 -9.63 4.68 17.23
CA ASP A 43 -10.73 4.49 16.28
C ASP A 43 -11.97 3.98 17.01
N GLU A 44 -13.17 4.38 16.56
CA GLU A 44 -14.44 3.93 17.15
C GLU A 44 -14.74 2.46 16.85
N GLY A 45 -14.27 1.96 15.69
CA GLY A 45 -14.34 0.56 15.28
C GLY A 45 -13.12 -0.23 15.73
N TRP A 46 -11.99 -0.03 15.05
CA TRP A 46 -10.71 -0.67 15.36
C TRP A 46 -9.52 0.04 14.69
N VAL A 47 -8.34 -0.08 15.30
CA VAL A 47 -7.09 0.43 14.74
C VAL A 47 -6.39 -0.67 13.93
N ASN A 48 -6.21 -0.46 12.63
CA ASN A 48 -5.46 -1.40 11.78
C ASN A 48 -3.95 -1.33 12.04
N ILE A 49 -3.36 -2.45 12.47
CA ILE A 49 -1.90 -2.58 12.60
C ILE A 49 -1.24 -2.61 11.21
N ASN A 50 -0.19 -1.81 11.05
CA ASN A 50 0.66 -1.73 9.87
C ASN A 50 2.15 -1.76 10.23
N ASP A 51 3.02 -1.89 9.23
CA ASP A 51 4.48 -1.95 9.40
C ASP A 51 5.20 -0.65 9.00
N ASP A 52 4.45 0.40 8.65
CA ASP A 52 4.98 1.66 8.15
C ASP A 52 5.34 2.62 9.30
N LEU A 53 6.45 2.29 9.97
CA LEU A 53 7.15 3.13 10.95
C LEU A 53 8.62 3.27 10.55
N TYR A 54 9.03 4.50 10.22
CA TYR A 54 10.38 4.82 9.76
C TYR A 54 10.94 6.03 10.49
N PHE A 55 11.95 5.81 11.33
CA PHE A 55 12.75 6.88 11.91
C PHE A 55 13.77 7.36 10.90
N LEU A 56 13.89 8.68 10.76
CA LEU A 56 14.80 9.36 9.83
C LEU A 56 16.01 9.89 10.60
N GLU A 57 17.16 9.99 9.95
CA GLU A 57 18.40 10.54 10.55
C GLU A 57 18.23 12.01 10.95
N SER A 58 17.28 12.70 10.32
CA SER A 58 16.91 14.09 10.60
C SER A 58 16.16 14.32 11.93
N GLY A 59 15.88 13.27 12.72
CA GLY A 59 15.15 13.39 13.99
C GLY A 59 13.62 13.48 13.83
N TYR A 60 13.12 13.02 12.68
CA TYR A 60 11.70 12.87 12.40
C TYR A 60 11.36 11.38 12.22
N PHE A 61 10.07 11.04 12.21
CA PHE A 61 9.63 9.74 11.76
C PHE A 61 8.38 9.83 10.88
N LEU A 62 8.26 8.89 9.95
CA LEU A 62 7.06 8.65 9.17
C LEU A 62 6.24 7.54 9.81
N TRP A 63 4.92 7.75 9.84
CA TRP A 63 3.95 6.81 10.39
C TRP A 63 2.68 6.76 9.53
N GLN A 64 2.17 5.57 9.26
CA GLN A 64 0.88 5.40 8.59
C GLN A 64 -0.28 5.38 9.61
N SER A 65 -1.28 6.24 9.40
CA SER A 65 -2.48 6.35 10.23
C SER A 65 -3.73 6.44 9.35
N GLU A 66 -4.87 5.98 9.88
CA GLU A 66 -6.20 6.10 9.25
C GLU A 66 -7.04 7.23 9.87
N ARG A 67 -6.41 8.14 10.61
CA ARG A 67 -7.08 9.19 11.40
C ARG A 67 -7.99 10.15 10.62
N ASP A 68 -7.83 10.24 9.30
CA ASP A 68 -8.68 11.03 8.41
C ASP A 68 -9.67 10.16 7.60
N GLY A 69 -9.79 8.89 7.97
CA GLY A 69 -10.65 7.89 7.31
C GLY A 69 -9.95 7.06 6.23
N TYR A 70 -8.70 7.37 5.88
CA TYR A 70 -7.93 6.62 4.89
C TYR A 70 -6.49 6.39 5.37
N ALA A 71 -5.88 5.27 4.97
CA ALA A 71 -4.49 5.01 5.33
C ALA A 71 -3.57 6.02 4.64
N HIS A 72 -3.03 6.97 5.42
CA HIS A 72 -2.16 8.05 4.95
C HIS A 72 -0.86 8.12 5.76
N LEU A 73 0.19 8.69 5.16
CA LEU A 73 1.46 8.94 5.83
C LEU A 73 1.45 10.30 6.52
N TYR A 74 1.99 10.30 7.73
CA TYR A 74 2.14 11.46 8.58
C TYR A 74 3.59 11.54 9.05
N ARG A 75 4.12 12.77 9.13
CA ARG A 75 5.47 13.03 9.62
C ARG A 75 5.40 13.64 11.00
N PHE A 76 6.19 13.10 11.92
CA PHE A 76 6.27 13.51 13.32
C PHE A 76 7.71 13.83 13.69
N ARG A 77 7.89 14.65 14.72
CA ARG A 77 9.18 14.77 15.42
C ARG A 77 9.36 13.56 16.34
N GLU A 78 10.59 13.27 16.77
CA GLU A 78 10.88 12.17 17.70
C GLU A 78 10.09 12.23 19.02
N ASP A 79 9.68 13.41 19.47
CA ASP A 79 8.87 13.61 20.69
C ASP A 79 7.37 13.31 20.49
N GLY A 80 6.95 12.99 19.27
CA GLY A 80 5.56 12.70 18.93
C GLY A 80 4.76 13.89 18.42
N GLN A 81 5.36 15.08 18.32
CA GLN A 81 4.70 16.24 17.75
C GLN A 81 4.43 16.02 16.25
N LEU A 82 3.16 16.10 15.83
CA LEU A 82 2.79 16.07 14.42
C LEU A 82 3.37 17.28 13.67
N VAL A 83 4.07 17.04 12.57
CA VAL A 83 4.64 18.08 11.71
C VAL A 83 3.68 18.37 10.56
N ASN A 84 3.32 17.34 9.79
CA ASN A 84 2.41 17.45 8.66
C ASN A 84 1.84 16.09 8.25
N GLN A 85 0.69 16.11 7.58
CA GLN A 85 0.18 14.99 6.81
C GLN A 85 0.88 14.99 5.44
N VAL A 86 1.59 13.91 5.12
CA VAL A 86 2.40 13.79 3.90
C VAL A 86 1.50 13.43 2.73
N THR A 87 0.65 12.41 2.88
CA THR A 87 -0.32 12.02 1.85
C THR A 87 -1.74 12.31 2.31
N LYS A 88 -2.64 12.66 1.39
CA LYS A 88 -4.04 13.00 1.70
C LYS A 88 -4.96 12.77 0.50
N GLY A 89 -6.25 12.60 0.78
CA GLY A 89 -7.31 12.48 -0.22
C GLY A 89 -8.19 11.25 0.01
N SER A 90 -9.20 11.07 -0.84
CA SER A 90 -10.18 9.98 -0.74
C SER A 90 -9.68 8.66 -1.31
N TRP A 91 -8.50 8.23 -0.86
CA TRP A 91 -7.80 7.01 -1.29
C TRP A 91 -6.84 6.58 -0.19
N ALA A 92 -6.40 5.32 -0.22
CA ALA A 92 -5.54 4.74 0.82
C ALA A 92 -4.20 4.26 0.27
N LEU A 93 -3.15 4.38 1.10
CA LEU A 93 -1.95 3.58 0.95
C LEU A 93 -2.29 2.09 1.01
N ARG A 94 -1.54 1.29 0.25
CA ARG A 94 -1.74 -0.15 0.19
C ARG A 94 -0.41 -0.85 0.11
N SER A 95 -0.28 -1.97 0.83
CA SER A 95 0.91 -2.81 0.77
C SER A 95 1.28 -3.15 -0.68
N SER A 96 2.56 -3.01 -1.00
CA SER A 96 3.14 -3.38 -2.30
C SER A 96 3.01 -4.89 -2.58
N GLY A 97 2.70 -5.68 -1.55
CA GLY A 97 2.62 -7.14 -1.59
C GLY A 97 3.72 -7.75 -0.71
N GLY A 98 4.12 -8.97 -1.04
CA GLY A 98 5.02 -9.76 -0.20
C GLY A 98 4.24 -10.78 0.64
N PRO A 99 4.86 -11.31 1.72
CA PRO A 99 4.18 -12.28 2.56
C PRO A 99 2.97 -11.66 3.27
N PHE A 100 1.92 -12.44 3.50
CA PHE A 100 0.62 -11.94 3.97
C PHE A 100 0.66 -11.21 5.32
N TRP A 101 1.71 -11.45 6.12
CA TRP A 101 1.91 -10.80 7.41
C TRP A 101 2.61 -9.44 7.32
N LEU A 102 3.15 -9.05 6.16
CA LEU A 102 3.83 -7.77 5.97
C LEU A 102 2.89 -6.72 5.35
N ARG A 103 2.54 -5.71 6.12
CA ARG A 103 1.62 -4.63 5.77
C ARG A 103 2.39 -3.34 5.58
N ARG A 104 3.25 -3.34 4.56
CA ARG A 104 4.18 -2.27 4.23
C ARG A 104 3.84 -1.62 2.89
N SER A 105 3.40 -0.37 2.93
CA SER A 105 3.05 0.44 1.77
C SER A 105 4.23 1.30 1.29
N VAL A 106 5.11 1.75 2.19
CA VAL A 106 6.33 2.50 1.82
C VAL A 106 7.39 1.53 1.32
N VAL A 107 7.81 1.69 0.07
CA VAL A 107 8.77 0.79 -0.58
C VAL A 107 10.19 1.34 -0.60
N ASN A 108 10.37 2.66 -0.51
CA ASN A 108 11.68 3.30 -0.37
C ASN A 108 11.57 4.68 0.30
N ILE A 109 12.62 5.10 1.00
CA ILE A 109 12.78 6.44 1.56
C ILE A 109 14.12 6.96 1.08
N ASP A 110 14.11 8.12 0.43
CA ASP A 110 15.29 8.81 -0.07
C ASP A 110 15.49 10.07 0.77
N GLU A 111 16.23 9.94 1.88
CA GLU A 111 16.45 11.05 2.81
C GLU A 111 17.31 12.17 2.23
N GLU A 112 18.19 11.87 1.26
CA GLU A 112 19.03 12.86 0.58
C GLU A 112 18.16 13.88 -0.17
N TYR A 113 17.12 13.40 -0.86
CA TYR A 113 16.18 14.24 -1.60
C TYR A 113 14.89 14.55 -0.83
N GLY A 114 14.74 14.04 0.39
CA GLY A 114 13.55 14.26 1.22
C GLY A 114 12.28 13.62 0.65
N GLN A 115 12.39 12.44 0.04
CA GLN A 115 11.33 11.79 -0.73
C GLN A 115 10.93 10.43 -0.14
N VAL A 116 9.64 10.11 -0.23
CA VAL A 116 9.11 8.78 0.08
C VAL A 116 8.44 8.17 -1.15
N TYR A 117 8.75 6.91 -1.41
CA TYR A 117 8.15 6.10 -2.45
C TYR A 117 7.21 5.08 -1.81
N PHE A 118 5.98 5.02 -2.28
CA PHE A 118 4.93 4.21 -1.67
C PHE A 118 3.96 3.67 -2.71
N THR A 119 3.23 2.61 -2.36
CA THR A 119 2.14 2.08 -3.18
C THR A 119 0.78 2.48 -2.63
N ALA A 120 -0.15 2.84 -3.51
CA ALA A 120 -1.47 3.33 -3.13
C ALA A 120 -2.56 3.01 -4.17
N LEU A 121 -3.81 3.23 -3.77
CA LEU A 121 -5.04 3.10 -4.57
C LEU A 121 -5.57 4.46 -5.08
N GLU A 122 -4.68 5.45 -5.23
CA GLU A 122 -5.08 6.83 -5.57
C GLU A 122 -5.77 6.92 -6.94
N LYS A 123 -5.17 6.33 -7.97
CA LYS A 123 -5.76 6.23 -9.31
C LYS A 123 -7.14 5.57 -9.33
N SER A 124 -7.31 4.48 -8.57
CA SER A 124 -8.48 3.60 -8.62
C SER A 124 -8.42 2.57 -7.48
N SER A 125 -9.58 2.14 -6.96
CA SER A 125 -9.65 1.11 -5.91
C SER A 125 -9.26 -0.30 -6.39
N VAL A 126 -9.23 -0.53 -7.70
CA VAL A 126 -8.88 -1.84 -8.30
C VAL A 126 -7.47 -1.86 -8.91
N GLU A 127 -6.74 -0.75 -8.82
CA GLU A 127 -5.37 -0.62 -9.31
C GLU A 127 -4.43 -0.27 -8.17
N ARG A 128 -3.16 -0.66 -8.30
CA ARG A 128 -2.12 -0.34 -7.32
C ARG A 128 -0.92 0.18 -8.04
N HIS A 129 -0.55 1.42 -7.77
CA HIS A 129 0.56 2.08 -8.44
C HIS A 129 1.65 2.49 -7.46
N LEU A 130 2.85 2.69 -8.01
CA LEU A 130 3.96 3.34 -7.32
C LEU A 130 3.80 4.86 -7.42
N TYR A 131 3.94 5.53 -6.29
CA TYR A 131 3.98 6.98 -6.19
C TYR A 131 5.25 7.43 -5.48
N ARG A 132 5.61 8.68 -5.72
CA ARG A 132 6.63 9.43 -5.00
C ARG A 132 6.03 10.73 -4.50
N ILE A 133 6.45 11.19 -3.32
CA ILE A 133 6.08 12.49 -2.77
C ILE A 133 7.22 13.02 -1.89
N ASP A 134 7.31 14.34 -1.77
CA ASP A 134 8.26 14.97 -0.85
C ASP A 134 7.73 14.88 0.60
N PHE A 135 8.61 14.88 1.60
CA PHE A 135 8.22 14.72 3.01
C PHE A 135 7.29 15.83 3.54
N ASP A 136 7.24 16.98 2.90
CA ASP A 136 6.30 18.06 3.22
C ASP A 136 4.90 17.85 2.64
N GLY A 137 4.72 16.81 1.81
CA GLY A 137 3.48 16.45 1.13
C GLY A 137 3.28 17.14 -0.23
N SER A 138 4.30 17.83 -0.75
CA SER A 138 4.29 18.39 -2.09
C SER A 138 4.85 17.42 -3.13
N GLY A 139 4.68 17.74 -4.41
CA GLY A 139 5.33 17.00 -5.50
C GLY A 139 4.84 15.56 -5.71
N MET A 140 3.61 15.21 -5.29
CA MET A 140 3.10 13.86 -5.48
C MET A 140 3.02 13.50 -6.96
N GLU A 141 3.62 12.38 -7.34
CA GLU A 141 3.68 11.89 -8.72
C GLU A 141 3.46 10.38 -8.76
N ARG A 142 2.65 9.92 -9.73
CA ARG A 142 2.50 8.50 -10.05
C ARG A 142 3.60 8.06 -11.01
N ILE A 143 4.44 7.12 -10.56
CA ILE A 143 5.63 6.65 -11.31
C ILE A 143 5.28 5.52 -12.28
N THR A 144 4.37 4.61 -11.90
CA THR A 144 3.95 3.52 -12.81
C THR A 144 2.82 3.96 -13.73
N ILE A 145 2.90 3.58 -15.00
CA ILE A 145 2.02 4.09 -16.06
C ILE A 145 0.98 3.04 -16.46
N GLU A 146 1.38 1.78 -16.61
CA GLU A 146 0.51 0.70 -17.06
C GLU A 146 -0.65 0.45 -16.07
N GLU A 147 -1.87 0.28 -16.57
CA GLU A 147 -3.05 0.07 -15.71
C GLU A 147 -3.05 -1.33 -15.11
N GLY A 148 -3.29 -1.43 -13.80
CA GLY A 148 -3.36 -2.72 -13.09
C GLY A 148 -2.67 -2.72 -11.72
N ILE A 149 -2.09 -3.86 -11.37
CA ILE A 149 -1.47 -4.08 -10.06
C ILE A 149 0.04 -4.14 -10.22
N HIS A 150 0.71 -3.20 -9.57
CA HIS A 150 2.17 -3.16 -9.45
C HIS A 150 2.61 -3.63 -8.06
N LYS A 151 3.53 -4.61 -8.04
CA LYS A 151 4.26 -5.01 -6.84
C LYS A 151 5.71 -4.60 -6.99
N ILE A 152 6.12 -3.67 -6.15
CA ILE A 152 7.38 -2.95 -6.23
C ILE A 152 8.35 -3.42 -5.14
N GLY A 153 9.59 -3.70 -5.53
CA GLY A 153 10.72 -3.89 -4.62
C GLY A 153 11.91 -3.05 -5.05
N PHE A 154 12.33 -2.11 -4.21
CA PHE A 154 13.50 -1.27 -4.46
C PHE A 154 14.81 -1.99 -4.18
N SER A 155 15.87 -1.59 -4.88
CA SER A 155 17.24 -1.95 -4.54
C SER A 155 17.63 -1.33 -3.19
N PRO A 156 18.59 -1.91 -2.44
CA PRO A 156 19.00 -1.38 -1.13
C PRO A 156 19.50 0.07 -1.15
N ASP A 157 20.03 0.54 -2.27
CA ASP A 157 20.50 1.91 -2.49
C ASP A 157 19.40 2.86 -3.02
N GLY A 158 18.17 2.38 -3.20
CA GLY A 158 17.02 3.16 -3.64
C GLY A 158 17.06 3.63 -5.11
N GLN A 159 18.08 3.24 -5.90
CA GLN A 159 18.28 3.76 -7.26
C GLN A 159 17.45 3.04 -8.33
N TYR A 160 17.08 1.79 -8.07
CA TYR A 160 16.33 0.94 -8.99
C TYR A 160 15.17 0.27 -8.28
N TYR A 161 14.18 -0.19 -9.06
CA TYR A 161 13.15 -1.07 -8.54
C TYR A 161 12.78 -2.18 -9.52
N LEU A 162 12.41 -3.32 -8.95
CA LEU A 162 11.71 -4.38 -9.64
C LEU A 162 10.21 -4.11 -9.59
N ASN A 163 9.55 -4.28 -10.74
CA ASN A 163 8.11 -4.19 -10.88
C ASN A 163 7.58 -5.53 -11.38
N ASN A 164 6.85 -6.22 -10.50
CA ASN A 164 6.04 -7.37 -10.85
C ASN A 164 4.62 -6.86 -11.13
N TYR A 165 4.25 -6.84 -12.40
CA TYR A 165 3.04 -6.21 -12.91
C TYR A 165 2.12 -7.22 -13.58
N SER A 166 0.81 -7.07 -13.37
CA SER A 166 -0.23 -7.79 -14.11
C SER A 166 -1.54 -7.00 -14.08
N ASN A 167 -2.46 -7.34 -14.99
CA ASN A 167 -3.84 -6.90 -14.95
C ASN A 167 -4.77 -8.07 -15.31
N SER A 168 -6.08 -7.81 -15.46
CA SER A 168 -7.09 -8.84 -15.76
C SER A 168 -6.88 -9.58 -17.10
N SER A 169 -6.16 -8.98 -18.04
CA SER A 169 -5.94 -9.51 -19.39
C SER A 169 -4.49 -9.90 -19.69
N THR A 170 -3.55 -9.49 -18.83
CA THR A 170 -2.11 -9.64 -19.06
C THR A 170 -1.47 -10.43 -17.92
N LEU A 171 -0.84 -11.55 -18.27
CA LEU A 171 -0.09 -12.38 -17.33
C LEU A 171 1.07 -11.61 -16.70
N PRO A 172 1.51 -12.00 -15.48
CA PRO A 172 2.58 -11.32 -14.78
C PRO A 172 3.87 -11.16 -15.59
N ALA A 173 4.47 -9.97 -15.51
CA ALA A 173 5.79 -9.65 -16.02
C ALA A 173 6.69 -9.19 -14.87
N LEU A 174 8.00 -9.42 -14.97
CA LEU A 174 9.00 -8.83 -14.09
C LEU A 174 9.90 -7.90 -14.89
N THR A 175 9.95 -6.64 -14.46
CA THR A 175 10.70 -5.57 -15.13
C THR A 175 11.60 -4.83 -14.15
N LEU A 176 12.73 -4.32 -14.64
CA LEU A 176 13.68 -3.48 -13.89
C LEU A 176 13.56 -2.04 -14.38
N HIS A 177 13.45 -1.11 -13.43
CA HIS A 177 13.32 0.32 -13.67
C HIS A 177 14.33 1.11 -12.83
N LYS A 178 14.67 2.32 -13.27
CA LYS A 178 15.23 3.36 -12.40
C LYS A 178 14.16 3.91 -11.46
N LYS A 179 14.56 4.56 -10.37
CA LYS A 179 13.64 5.19 -9.41
C LYS A 179 12.67 6.22 -10.02
N ASP A 180 13.04 6.83 -11.15
CA ASP A 180 12.20 7.78 -11.90
C ASP A 180 11.13 7.11 -12.79
N GLY A 181 11.06 5.78 -12.83
CA GLY A 181 10.11 5.05 -13.66
C GLY A 181 10.67 4.55 -14.99
N THR A 182 11.85 5.00 -15.41
CA THR A 182 12.47 4.58 -16.67
C THR A 182 12.72 3.08 -16.68
N LYS A 183 12.02 2.36 -17.58
CA LYS A 183 12.23 0.92 -17.77
C LYS A 183 13.59 0.65 -18.40
N LEU A 184 14.40 -0.16 -17.73
CA LEU A 184 15.73 -0.56 -18.19
C LEU A 184 15.71 -1.92 -18.87
N HIS A 185 14.97 -2.88 -18.29
CA HIS A 185 14.99 -4.25 -18.76
C HIS A 185 13.70 -5.00 -18.44
N THR A 186 13.37 -6.00 -19.28
CA THR A 186 12.35 -7.00 -18.96
C THR A 186 13.04 -8.29 -18.57
N ILE A 187 13.03 -8.60 -17.28
CA ILE A 187 13.68 -9.80 -16.71
C ILE A 187 12.87 -11.05 -17.04
N ALA A 188 11.54 -10.97 -16.86
CA ALA A 188 10.61 -12.03 -17.22
C ALA A 188 9.45 -11.44 -18.01
N LYS A 189 9.28 -11.91 -19.25
CA LYS A 189 8.14 -11.54 -20.09
C LYS A 189 6.88 -12.31 -19.64
N PRO A 190 5.67 -11.75 -19.86
CA PRO A 190 4.45 -12.54 -19.81
C PRO A 190 4.56 -13.78 -20.69
N ARG A 191 3.92 -14.86 -20.27
CA ARG A 191 3.92 -16.16 -20.96
C ARG A 191 2.52 -16.57 -21.45
N PRO A 192 1.88 -15.81 -22.35
CA PRO A 192 0.50 -16.08 -22.79
C PRO A 192 0.37 -17.44 -23.50
N GLU A 193 1.46 -18.01 -24.02
CA GLU A 193 1.49 -19.35 -24.60
C GLU A 193 1.04 -20.44 -23.63
N LEU A 194 1.20 -20.23 -22.31
CA LEU A 194 0.75 -21.16 -21.28
C LEU A 194 -0.77 -21.25 -21.18
N LEU A 195 -1.49 -20.25 -21.68
CA LEU A 195 -2.96 -20.22 -21.67
C LEU A 195 -3.57 -20.68 -23.00
N LYS A 196 -2.73 -20.97 -24.01
CA LYS A 196 -3.19 -21.32 -25.34
C LYS A 196 -4.04 -22.60 -25.27
N GLY A 197 -5.28 -22.52 -25.76
CA GLY A 197 -6.23 -23.63 -25.76
C GLY A 197 -7.10 -23.76 -24.50
N MET A 198 -6.89 -22.92 -23.46
CA MET A 198 -7.64 -23.02 -22.20
C MET A 198 -9.04 -22.37 -22.21
N ASN A 199 -9.52 -21.83 -23.35
CA ASN A 199 -10.80 -21.09 -23.49
C ASN A 199 -11.10 -20.12 -22.32
N LEU A 200 -10.07 -19.47 -21.78
CA LEU A 200 -10.19 -18.56 -20.65
C LEU A 200 -10.89 -17.29 -21.07
N GLN A 201 -11.79 -16.83 -20.22
CA GLN A 201 -12.50 -15.57 -20.39
C GLN A 201 -11.79 -14.49 -19.55
N THR A 202 -11.79 -13.27 -20.05
CA THR A 202 -11.29 -12.11 -19.29
C THR A 202 -12.47 -11.49 -18.53
N PRO A 203 -12.34 -11.24 -17.22
CA PRO A 203 -13.40 -10.59 -16.47
C PRO A 203 -13.58 -9.14 -16.93
N GLU A 204 -14.83 -8.69 -17.02
CA GLU A 204 -15.19 -7.29 -17.22
C GLU A 204 -15.37 -6.62 -15.87
N LEU A 205 -14.67 -5.51 -15.64
CA LEU A 205 -14.81 -4.70 -14.43
C LEU A 205 -15.94 -3.69 -14.59
N PHE A 206 -16.77 -3.55 -13.56
CA PHE A 206 -17.84 -2.55 -13.51
C PHE A 206 -18.06 -2.13 -12.05
N THR A 207 -19.00 -1.21 -11.83
CA THR A 207 -19.40 -0.82 -10.47
C THR A 207 -20.88 -1.05 -10.26
N ILE A 208 -21.24 -1.39 -9.01
CA ILE A 208 -22.61 -1.51 -8.54
C ILE A 208 -22.81 -0.35 -7.56
N SER A 209 -23.75 0.54 -7.86
CA SER A 209 -24.13 1.61 -6.93
C SER A 209 -24.87 1.01 -5.74
N THR A 210 -24.36 1.26 -4.54
CA THR A 210 -24.99 0.87 -3.27
C THR A 210 -25.99 1.94 -2.82
N SER A 211 -26.83 1.60 -1.84
CA SER A 211 -27.88 2.50 -1.33
C SER A 211 -27.37 3.79 -0.69
N ASP A 212 -26.12 3.81 -0.24
CA ASP A 212 -25.41 4.95 0.32
C ASP A 212 -24.58 5.72 -0.74
N GLY A 213 -24.67 5.33 -2.01
CA GLY A 213 -23.99 6.00 -3.12
C GLY A 213 -22.53 5.57 -3.35
N PHE A 214 -22.03 4.57 -2.61
CA PHE A 214 -20.71 3.99 -2.89
C PHE A 214 -20.72 3.21 -4.21
N GLN A 215 -19.69 3.43 -5.03
CA GLN A 215 -19.52 2.72 -6.30
C GLN A 215 -18.72 1.44 -6.05
N MET A 216 -19.41 0.37 -5.65
CA MET A 216 -18.77 -0.90 -5.30
C MET A 216 -18.15 -1.56 -6.53
N PRO A 217 -16.82 -1.79 -6.56
CA PRO A 217 -16.19 -2.50 -7.67
C PRO A 217 -16.71 -3.94 -7.75
N ALA A 218 -16.99 -4.38 -8.97
CA ALA A 218 -17.44 -5.73 -9.27
C ALA A 218 -16.78 -6.23 -10.56
N GLN A 219 -16.80 -7.55 -10.74
CA GLN A 219 -16.36 -8.16 -11.98
C GLN A 219 -17.36 -9.23 -12.43
N ILE A 220 -17.51 -9.37 -13.75
CA ILE A 220 -18.33 -10.42 -14.35
C ILE A 220 -17.48 -11.22 -15.33
N LEU A 221 -17.56 -12.55 -15.22
CA LEU A 221 -16.98 -13.48 -16.18
C LEU A 221 -18.12 -14.04 -17.03
N LYS A 222 -18.20 -13.61 -18.29
CA LYS A 222 -19.23 -14.09 -19.21
C LYS A 222 -18.86 -15.49 -19.75
N PRO A 223 -19.83 -16.35 -20.11
CA PRO A 223 -19.56 -17.59 -20.82
C PRO A 223 -18.80 -17.35 -22.13
N GLY A 224 -17.98 -18.31 -22.57
CA GLY A 224 -17.17 -18.14 -23.79
C GLY A 224 -17.96 -17.99 -25.09
N ASN A 225 -19.23 -18.39 -25.10
CA ASN A 225 -20.19 -18.20 -26.19
C ASN A 225 -21.33 -17.25 -25.77
N PHE A 226 -21.02 -16.24 -24.97
CA PHE A 226 -22.00 -15.27 -24.50
C PHE A 226 -22.76 -14.64 -25.67
N ASP A 227 -24.08 -14.62 -25.53
CA ASP A 227 -25.03 -14.05 -26.47
C ASP A 227 -25.93 -13.09 -25.67
N PRO A 228 -25.94 -11.78 -25.97
CA PRO A 228 -26.72 -10.80 -25.21
C PRO A 228 -28.23 -11.04 -25.28
N ASP A 229 -28.71 -11.82 -26.25
CA ASP A 229 -30.14 -12.14 -26.43
C ASP A 229 -30.56 -13.40 -25.64
N LYS A 230 -29.63 -14.05 -24.93
CA LYS A 230 -29.87 -15.26 -24.13
C LYS A 230 -29.72 -15.01 -22.63
N SER A 231 -30.45 -15.79 -21.85
CA SER A 231 -30.30 -15.83 -20.39
C SER A 231 -29.40 -16.99 -19.96
N TYR A 232 -28.56 -16.73 -18.96
CA TYR A 232 -27.63 -17.70 -18.39
C TYR A 232 -27.80 -17.74 -16.87
N PRO A 233 -27.62 -18.90 -16.21
CA PRO A 233 -27.58 -18.95 -14.75
C PRO A 233 -26.38 -18.15 -14.22
N LEU A 234 -26.63 -17.31 -13.22
CA LEU A 234 -25.59 -16.52 -12.55
C LEU A 234 -25.05 -17.29 -11.35
N ILE A 235 -23.73 -17.48 -11.30
CA ILE A 235 -23.03 -17.89 -10.08
C ILE A 235 -22.52 -16.62 -9.41
N PHE A 236 -23.14 -16.25 -8.29
CA PHE A 236 -22.71 -15.11 -7.49
C PHE A 236 -21.64 -15.57 -6.48
N HIS A 237 -20.41 -15.13 -6.67
CA HIS A 237 -19.29 -15.46 -5.80
C HIS A 237 -18.89 -14.25 -4.95
N ILE A 238 -18.96 -14.39 -3.63
CA ILE A 238 -18.65 -13.34 -2.67
C ILE A 238 -17.71 -13.85 -1.59
N TYR A 239 -16.69 -13.06 -1.28
CA TYR A 239 -15.91 -13.21 -0.04
C TYR A 239 -16.46 -12.28 1.05
N GLY A 240 -16.40 -10.96 0.85
CA GLY A 240 -17.06 -9.96 1.69
C GLY A 240 -16.47 -9.77 3.09
N GLY A 241 -15.30 -10.36 3.39
CA GLY A 241 -14.63 -10.21 4.68
C GLY A 241 -13.71 -8.98 4.77
N PRO A 242 -13.49 -8.44 5.98
CA PRO A 242 -12.53 -7.35 6.19
C PRO A 242 -11.11 -7.77 5.80
N SER A 243 -10.25 -6.79 5.53
CA SER A 243 -8.87 -6.98 5.01
C SER A 243 -8.73 -7.54 3.58
N ALA A 244 -9.83 -7.94 2.94
CA ALA A 244 -9.88 -8.29 1.51
C ALA A 244 -10.93 -7.43 0.75
N PRO A 245 -10.77 -6.09 0.73
CA PRO A 245 -11.62 -5.19 -0.03
C PRO A 245 -11.38 -5.30 -1.55
#